data_AF-A0A954A6K7-F1
#
_entry.id   AF-A0A954A6K7-F1
#
_cell.length_a   1.000
_cell.length_b   1.000
_cell.length_c   1.000
_cell.angle_alpha   90.00
_cell.angle_beta   90.00
_cell.angle_gamma   90.00
#
_symmetry.space_group_name_H-M   'P 1'
#
loop_
_entity.id
_entity.type
_entity.pdbx_description
1 polymer ?
#
loop_
_entity_poly.entity_id
_entity_poly.type
_entity_poly.pdbx_seq_one_letter_code
_entity_poly.pdbx_strand_id
1 'polypeptide(L)'
;MESVPTSRVRVARDLPPAPGDFVLYWMIANRRFRSNFALQRAAGWARELGKPLVVLEALRVGYRWSSPRLHRFVIDGMVDNRRTAEKHGVLYYPYLALRAGDGHRLLEALSSRASVVVTDEFPCFFLPRMVDAASRRSSVRFEVVDSNGLLPIRSVDRAFPTAFAFRRTLQRLLPDQLDEFPLTEPLQDVGRPRRAALPEAVVKRWPVANLDAVDLSRFELETETPVVGTPGGSTAADGVCRAMIAKLSGYDEHRNQPEAQATSGLSPYLHFGHISAHEVVGAILESEGWTPDRLGPATSGKRSGWWGLSGPAEAFLDQIVTWRELGYVTCAHTDDYARYDGLPEWARETLSQHGDDPRVPRYSPEEMERSATHDPIWNAAQNQLRREGTIHNYLRMLWGKKILQWSGSPREAFDVMVDLNNRYALDGRNPNSYSGIGWVLGRYDRPWGPERPIFGKIRYMTSENTARKLRLDPYLERYGESTTEEQGTLF
;
A
#
# COMPACT_ATOMS: atom_id res chain seq x y z
N MET A 1 -12.03 -7.81 -28.25
CA MET A 1 -11.69 -8.40 -26.94
C MET A 1 -10.74 -7.40 -26.30
N GLU A 2 -11.20 -6.59 -25.34
CA GLU A 2 -10.34 -5.55 -24.76
C GLU A 2 -9.18 -6.20 -24.00
N SER A 3 -8.01 -6.18 -24.64
CA SER A 3 -6.78 -6.73 -24.12
C SER A 3 -6.21 -5.81 -23.06
N VAL A 4 -5.71 -6.38 -21.96
CA VAL A 4 -4.88 -5.63 -21.00
C VAL A 4 -3.70 -5.02 -21.77
N PRO A 5 -3.40 -3.72 -21.57
CA PRO A 5 -2.28 -3.06 -22.24
C PRO A 5 -0.97 -3.83 -22.04
N THR A 6 -0.22 -4.04 -23.12
CA THR A 6 1.05 -4.80 -23.07
C THR A 6 2.09 -4.12 -22.18
N SER A 7 2.02 -2.78 -22.04
CA SER A 7 2.82 -1.98 -21.11
C SER A 7 2.68 -2.41 -19.64
N ARG A 8 1.58 -3.09 -19.29
CA ARG A 8 1.30 -3.60 -17.94
C ARG A 8 1.64 -5.07 -17.76
N VAL A 9 2.01 -5.79 -18.82
CA VAL A 9 2.25 -7.23 -18.77
C VAL A 9 3.74 -7.52 -18.95
N ARG A 10 4.34 -8.12 -17.92
CA ARG A 10 5.70 -8.66 -17.99
C ARG A 10 5.67 -10.18 -18.03
N VAL A 11 6.25 -10.76 -19.08
CA VAL A 11 6.44 -12.21 -19.19
C VAL A 11 7.68 -12.60 -18.39
N ALA A 12 7.49 -13.13 -17.18
CA ALA A 12 8.58 -13.55 -16.29
C ALA A 12 9.14 -14.93 -16.68
N ARG A 13 8.31 -15.79 -17.29
CA ARG A 13 8.73 -17.05 -17.91
C ARG A 13 8.06 -17.17 -19.27
N ASP A 14 8.85 -17.03 -20.33
CA ASP A 14 8.36 -17.08 -21.70
C ASP A 14 8.36 -18.52 -22.20
N LEU A 15 7.21 -19.17 -22.04
CA LEU A 15 6.90 -20.48 -22.57
C LEU A 15 5.56 -20.38 -23.31
N PRO A 16 5.28 -21.27 -24.27
CA PRO A 16 3.93 -21.40 -24.81
C PRO A 16 2.96 -21.84 -23.69
N PRO A 17 1.66 -21.47 -23.77
CA PRO A 17 0.65 -22.01 -22.87
C PRO A 17 0.67 -23.55 -22.88
N ALA A 18 0.72 -24.15 -21.70
CA ALA A 18 0.72 -25.60 -21.56
C ALA A 18 -0.68 -26.19 -21.79
N PRO A 19 -0.82 -27.48 -22.16
CA PRO A 19 -2.11 -28.17 -22.24
C PRO A 19 -2.70 -28.51 -20.86
N GLY A 20 -2.62 -27.57 -19.91
CA GLY A 20 -3.14 -27.70 -18.55
C GLY A 20 -4.67 -27.69 -18.45
N ASP A 21 -5.15 -27.84 -17.22
CA ASP A 21 -6.57 -27.98 -16.89
C ASP A 21 -7.26 -26.63 -16.71
N PHE A 22 -6.53 -25.60 -16.30
CA PHE A 22 -7.05 -24.27 -15.96
C PHE A 22 -6.02 -23.17 -16.18
N VAL A 23 -6.46 -21.92 -16.22
CA VAL A 23 -5.59 -20.74 -16.02
C VAL A 23 -5.53 -20.43 -14.53
N LEU A 24 -4.33 -20.18 -14.00
CA LEU A 24 -4.14 -19.86 -12.59
C LEU A 24 -3.84 -18.38 -12.42
N TYR A 25 -4.69 -17.66 -11.69
CA TYR A 25 -4.37 -16.35 -11.14
C TYR A 25 -3.86 -16.51 -9.71
N TRP A 26 -2.58 -16.23 -9.50
CA TRP A 26 -1.97 -16.15 -8.17
C TRP A 26 -2.06 -14.72 -7.65
N MET A 27 -3.09 -14.46 -6.84
CA MET A 27 -3.38 -13.15 -6.27
C MET A 27 -2.52 -12.92 -5.02
N ILE A 28 -1.68 -11.88 -5.04
CA ILE A 28 -0.72 -11.58 -3.97
C ILE A 28 -0.82 -10.15 -3.44
N ALA A 29 -1.24 -9.20 -4.26
CA ALA A 29 -1.25 -7.77 -3.95
C ALA A 29 -2.56 -7.08 -4.33
N ASN A 30 -3.15 -7.40 -5.49
CA ASN A 30 -4.41 -6.77 -5.93
C ASN A 30 -5.59 -7.65 -5.51
N ARG A 31 -5.90 -7.63 -4.20
CA ARG A 31 -6.87 -8.52 -3.55
C ARG A 31 -8.33 -8.08 -3.77
N ARG A 32 -8.70 -7.95 -5.03
CA ARG A 32 -10.03 -7.54 -5.48
C ARG A 32 -10.39 -8.17 -6.81
N PHE A 33 -11.69 -8.32 -7.02
CA PHE A 33 -12.27 -8.86 -8.25
C PHE A 33 -12.78 -7.79 -9.22
N ARG A 34 -12.70 -6.52 -8.84
CA ARG A 34 -13.08 -5.37 -9.68
C ARG A 34 -11.86 -4.56 -10.07
N SER A 35 -11.87 -3.97 -11.27
CA SER A 35 -10.86 -2.99 -11.71
C SER A 35 -9.43 -3.48 -11.48
N ASN A 36 -9.16 -4.69 -11.96
CA ASN A 36 -7.92 -5.42 -11.73
C ASN A 36 -7.37 -5.99 -13.06
N PHE A 37 -6.28 -5.40 -13.56
CA PHE A 37 -5.62 -5.86 -14.79
C PHE A 37 -5.08 -7.30 -14.69
N ALA A 38 -4.59 -7.74 -13.53
CA ALA A 38 -4.07 -9.10 -13.38
C ALA A 38 -5.19 -10.14 -13.53
N LEU A 39 -6.34 -9.87 -12.90
CA LEU A 39 -7.53 -10.70 -13.06
C LEU A 39 -8.08 -10.63 -14.50
N GLN A 40 -8.14 -9.45 -15.10
CA GLN A 40 -8.56 -9.26 -16.49
C GLN A 40 -7.65 -10.02 -17.46
N ARG A 41 -6.34 -10.05 -17.22
CA ARG A 41 -5.39 -10.81 -18.03
C ARG A 41 -5.61 -12.32 -17.88
N ALA A 42 -5.81 -12.81 -16.66
CA ALA A 42 -6.11 -14.21 -16.41
C ALA A 42 -7.45 -14.65 -17.03
N ALA A 43 -8.48 -13.80 -16.94
CA ALA A 43 -9.76 -13.96 -17.61
C ALA A 43 -9.61 -13.99 -19.14
N GLY A 44 -8.76 -13.12 -19.70
CA GLY A 44 -8.38 -13.12 -21.12
C GLY A 44 -7.82 -14.47 -21.57
N TRP A 45 -6.81 -14.98 -20.85
CA TRP A 45 -6.23 -16.31 -21.12
C TRP A 45 -7.26 -17.44 -21.01
N ALA A 46 -8.14 -17.38 -20.00
CA ALA A 46 -9.17 -18.40 -19.79
C ALA A 46 -10.12 -18.49 -21.00
N ARG A 47 -10.52 -17.33 -21.55
CA ARG A 47 -11.36 -17.26 -22.77
C ARG A 47 -10.61 -17.75 -24.00
N GLU A 48 -9.39 -17.25 -24.21
CA GLU A 48 -8.56 -17.59 -25.38
C GLU A 48 -8.28 -19.09 -25.46
N LEU A 49 -8.01 -19.73 -24.32
CA LEU A 49 -7.69 -21.16 -24.24
C LEU A 49 -8.93 -22.06 -24.05
N GLY A 50 -10.12 -21.48 -23.84
CA GLY A 50 -11.33 -22.23 -23.49
C GLY A 50 -11.20 -23.04 -22.19
N LYS A 51 -10.46 -22.51 -21.20
CA LYS A 51 -10.14 -23.19 -19.93
C LYS A 51 -10.81 -22.47 -18.75
N PRO A 52 -11.16 -23.19 -17.66
CA PRO A 52 -11.61 -22.52 -16.44
C PRO A 52 -10.50 -21.68 -15.79
N LEU A 53 -10.93 -20.68 -15.02
CA LEU A 53 -10.07 -19.84 -14.21
C LEU A 53 -10.09 -20.31 -12.75
N VAL A 54 -8.89 -20.45 -12.17
CA VAL A 54 -8.66 -20.69 -10.75
C VAL A 54 -7.97 -19.47 -10.16
N VAL A 55 -8.49 -18.93 -9.06
CA VAL A 55 -7.87 -17.84 -8.31
C VAL A 55 -7.33 -18.38 -7.00
N LEU A 56 -6.01 -18.37 -6.83
CA LEU A 56 -5.34 -18.69 -5.58
C LEU A 56 -5.05 -17.40 -4.82
N GLU A 57 -5.62 -17.25 -3.63
CA GLU A 57 -5.26 -16.19 -2.70
C GLU A 57 -4.71 -16.83 -1.42
N ALA A 58 -3.38 -16.85 -1.29
CA ALA A 58 -2.70 -17.41 -0.13
C ALA A 58 -2.28 -16.30 0.85
N LEU A 59 -2.59 -16.48 2.12
CA LEU A 59 -2.10 -15.67 3.23
C LEU A 59 -1.11 -16.49 4.05
N ARG A 60 0.16 -16.10 3.98
CA ARG A 60 1.26 -16.77 4.68
C ARG A 60 1.45 -16.23 6.10
N VAL A 61 2.27 -16.93 6.87
CA VAL A 61 2.89 -16.44 8.12
C VAL A 61 4.41 -16.52 8.01
N GLY A 62 5.14 -16.33 9.13
CA GLY A 62 6.60 -16.44 9.18
C GLY A 62 7.31 -15.36 8.37
N TYR A 63 6.86 -14.11 8.52
CA TYR A 63 7.53 -12.94 7.95
C TYR A 63 7.47 -11.76 8.92
N ARG A 64 8.47 -10.88 8.85
CA ARG A 64 8.57 -9.71 9.73
C ARG A 64 7.31 -8.85 9.67
N TRP A 65 6.78 -8.52 10.83
CA TRP A 65 5.58 -7.77 11.15
C TRP A 65 4.25 -8.48 10.85
N SER A 66 4.23 -9.80 10.62
CA SER A 66 2.95 -10.52 10.54
C SER A 66 2.21 -10.47 11.88
N SER A 67 0.94 -10.11 11.88
CA SER A 67 0.18 -9.84 13.12
C SER A 67 -1.32 -10.08 12.97
N PRO A 68 -2.07 -10.29 14.08
CA PRO A 68 -3.51 -10.52 14.04
C PRO A 68 -4.25 -9.40 13.30
N ARG A 69 -3.85 -8.15 13.52
CA ARG A 69 -4.38 -6.97 12.81
C ARG A 69 -4.35 -7.12 11.29
N LEU A 70 -3.17 -7.40 10.77
CA LEU A 70 -2.92 -7.41 9.33
C LEU A 70 -3.60 -8.61 8.68
N HIS A 71 -3.55 -9.76 9.37
CA HIS A 71 -4.23 -10.98 8.92
C HIS A 71 -5.74 -10.82 8.90
N ARG A 72 -6.34 -10.24 9.95
CA ARG A 72 -7.79 -9.99 9.97
C ARG A 72 -8.22 -9.12 8.80
N PHE A 73 -7.52 -8.01 8.55
CA PHE A 73 -7.86 -7.08 7.49
C PHE A 73 -7.82 -7.74 6.11
N VAL A 74 -6.86 -8.64 5.85
CA VAL A 74 -6.81 -9.42 4.59
C VAL A 74 -7.92 -10.47 4.54
N ILE A 75 -8.18 -11.17 5.64
CA ILE A 75 -9.23 -12.22 5.71
C ILE A 75 -10.63 -11.62 5.46
N ASP A 76 -10.90 -10.42 5.95
CA ASP A 76 -12.15 -9.70 5.61
C ASP A 76 -12.30 -9.53 4.09
N GLY A 77 -11.21 -9.16 3.39
CA GLY A 77 -11.22 -9.06 1.93
C GLY A 77 -11.36 -10.41 1.23
N MET A 78 -10.80 -11.48 1.79
CA MET A 78 -11.03 -12.82 1.26
C MET A 78 -12.50 -13.23 1.30
N VAL A 79 -13.28 -12.78 2.29
CA VAL A 79 -14.73 -13.03 2.38
C VAL A 79 -15.47 -12.33 1.22
N ASP A 80 -15.12 -11.08 0.91
CA ASP A 80 -15.68 -10.35 -0.23
C ASP A 80 -15.32 -11.00 -1.58
N ASN A 81 -14.05 -11.45 -1.72
CA ASN A 81 -13.56 -12.14 -2.90
C ASN A 81 -14.29 -13.47 -3.11
N ARG A 82 -14.53 -14.24 -2.04
CA ARG A 82 -15.32 -15.49 -2.09
C ARG A 82 -16.72 -15.26 -2.65
N ARG A 83 -17.45 -14.29 -2.11
CA ARG A 83 -18.82 -13.95 -2.56
C ARG A 83 -18.83 -13.56 -4.04
N THR A 84 -17.86 -12.76 -4.47
CA THR A 84 -17.75 -12.32 -5.87
C THR A 84 -17.41 -13.49 -6.79
N ALA A 85 -16.46 -14.35 -6.41
CA ALA A 85 -16.11 -15.54 -7.17
C ALA A 85 -17.30 -16.51 -7.33
N GLU A 86 -18.06 -16.74 -6.26
CA GLU A 86 -19.28 -17.56 -6.27
C GLU A 86 -20.33 -16.99 -7.25
N LYS A 87 -20.57 -15.68 -7.23
CA LYS A 87 -21.48 -14.99 -8.17
C LYS A 87 -21.11 -15.25 -9.64
N HIS A 88 -19.81 -15.27 -9.96
CA HIS A 88 -19.31 -15.47 -11.32
C HIS A 88 -18.98 -16.94 -11.64
N GLY A 89 -19.19 -17.88 -10.71
CA GLY A 89 -18.88 -19.30 -10.91
C GLY A 89 -17.38 -19.60 -11.11
N VAL A 90 -16.50 -18.73 -10.61
CA VAL A 90 -15.04 -18.90 -10.66
C VAL A 90 -14.56 -19.68 -9.45
N LEU A 91 -13.63 -20.62 -9.64
CA LEU A 91 -13.04 -21.35 -8.52
C LEU A 91 -12.07 -20.43 -7.79
N TYR A 92 -12.47 -20.01 -6.59
CA TYR A 92 -11.63 -19.26 -5.67
C TYR A 92 -11.10 -20.16 -4.56
N TYR A 93 -9.78 -20.13 -4.37
CA TYR A 93 -9.04 -20.95 -3.43
C TYR A 93 -8.34 -20.06 -2.40
N PRO A 94 -9.05 -19.65 -1.33
CA PRO A 94 -8.44 -18.99 -0.19
C PRO A 94 -7.65 -20.02 0.61
N TYR A 95 -6.37 -19.72 0.88
CA TYR A 95 -5.51 -20.57 1.69
C TYR A 95 -4.87 -19.76 2.82
N LEU A 96 -4.96 -20.27 4.05
CA LEU A 96 -4.40 -19.66 5.25
C LEU A 96 -3.31 -20.59 5.80
N ALA A 97 -2.07 -20.13 5.82
CA ALA A 97 -0.99 -20.84 6.52
C ALA A 97 -1.08 -20.54 8.02
N LEU A 98 -0.94 -21.57 8.87
CA LEU A 98 -0.92 -21.40 10.32
C LEU A 98 0.52 -21.29 10.83
N ARG A 99 1.47 -21.96 10.19
CA ARG A 99 2.88 -22.01 10.53
C ARG A 99 3.78 -21.70 9.35
N ALA A 100 5.00 -21.29 9.64
CA ALA A 100 6.00 -21.05 8.60
C ALA A 100 6.23 -22.33 7.78
N GLY A 101 6.03 -22.24 6.46
CA GLY A 101 6.23 -23.37 5.55
C GLY A 101 4.99 -24.22 5.24
N ASP A 102 3.84 -24.00 5.87
CA ASP A 102 2.63 -24.79 5.58
C ASP A 102 2.25 -24.74 4.09
N GLY A 103 2.34 -23.56 3.47
CA GLY A 103 2.08 -23.36 2.04
C GLY A 103 3.23 -23.78 1.11
N HIS A 104 4.29 -24.41 1.61
CA HIS A 104 5.45 -24.77 0.80
C HIS A 104 5.04 -25.68 -0.37
N ARG A 105 5.39 -25.28 -1.60
CA ARG A 105 5.05 -25.95 -2.87
C ARG A 105 3.58 -25.92 -3.29
N LEU A 106 2.69 -25.22 -2.58
CA LEU A 106 1.29 -25.07 -2.99
C LEU A 106 1.17 -24.47 -4.41
N LEU A 107 1.84 -23.34 -4.66
CA LEU A 107 1.86 -22.70 -5.98
C LEU A 107 2.45 -23.63 -7.05
N GLU A 108 3.53 -24.34 -6.73
CA GLU A 108 4.19 -25.28 -7.65
C GLU A 108 3.21 -26.40 -8.06
N ALA A 109 2.54 -27.02 -7.09
CA ALA A 109 1.57 -28.10 -7.31
C ALA A 109 0.35 -27.67 -8.14
N LEU A 110 -0.11 -26.42 -7.98
CA LEU A 110 -1.18 -25.86 -8.80
C LEU A 110 -0.68 -25.47 -10.19
N SER A 111 0.48 -24.81 -10.27
CA SER A 111 1.04 -24.32 -11.53
C SER A 111 1.42 -25.45 -12.50
N SER A 112 1.82 -26.63 -11.99
CA SER A 112 2.12 -27.79 -12.84
C SER A 112 0.90 -28.37 -13.56
N ARG A 113 -0.32 -27.97 -13.16
CA ARG A 113 -1.59 -28.32 -13.79
C ARG A 113 -2.20 -27.16 -14.56
N ALA A 114 -1.63 -25.96 -14.46
CA ALA A 114 -2.14 -24.78 -15.13
C ALA A 114 -1.64 -24.72 -16.58
N SER A 115 -2.38 -24.05 -17.46
CA SER A 115 -1.91 -23.68 -18.80
C SER A 115 -1.00 -22.46 -18.76
N VAL A 116 -1.37 -21.48 -17.92
CA VAL A 116 -0.68 -20.20 -17.73
C VAL A 116 -0.84 -19.80 -16.26
N VAL A 117 0.21 -19.22 -15.69
CA VAL A 117 0.14 -18.52 -14.41
C VAL A 117 0.18 -17.01 -14.66
N VAL A 118 -0.79 -16.29 -14.10
CA VAL A 118 -0.80 -14.83 -14.03
C VAL A 118 -0.68 -14.42 -12.57
N THR A 119 0.08 -13.39 -12.25
CA THR A 119 0.19 -12.84 -10.88
C THR A 119 0.32 -11.32 -10.90
N ASP A 120 0.29 -10.71 -9.72
CA ASP A 120 0.42 -9.26 -9.56
C ASP A 120 1.88 -8.80 -9.63
N GLU A 121 2.12 -7.63 -10.22
CA GLU A 121 3.33 -6.86 -9.97
C GLU A 121 3.16 -6.03 -8.68
N PHE A 122 4.12 -6.11 -7.77
CA PHE A 122 4.21 -5.21 -6.62
C PHE A 122 5.70 -4.97 -6.28
N PRO A 123 6.18 -3.72 -6.20
CA PRO A 123 7.61 -3.45 -6.35
C PRO A 123 8.43 -3.54 -5.05
N CYS A 124 7.81 -3.74 -3.88
CA CYS A 124 8.55 -3.70 -2.62
C CYS A 124 8.26 -4.91 -1.71
N PHE A 125 8.95 -4.90 -0.56
CA PHE A 125 8.91 -5.94 0.46
C PHE A 125 9.44 -7.27 -0.09
N PHE A 126 8.94 -8.43 0.37
CA PHE A 126 9.42 -9.72 -0.12
C PHE A 126 8.76 -10.17 -1.44
N LEU A 127 7.72 -9.48 -1.91
CA LEU A 127 6.91 -9.93 -3.06
C LEU A 127 7.71 -10.04 -4.37
N PRO A 128 8.58 -9.08 -4.76
CA PRO A 128 9.41 -9.23 -5.96
C PRO A 128 10.27 -10.50 -5.94
N ARG A 129 10.93 -10.78 -4.81
CA ARG A 129 11.78 -11.98 -4.65
C ARG A 129 10.96 -13.27 -4.69
N MET A 130 9.76 -13.24 -4.12
CA MET A 130 8.83 -14.37 -4.13
C MET A 130 8.34 -14.68 -5.56
N VAL A 131 8.02 -13.65 -6.35
CA VAL A 131 7.62 -13.78 -7.75
C VAL A 131 8.78 -14.25 -8.62
N ASP A 132 9.99 -13.69 -8.47
CA ASP A 132 11.18 -14.15 -9.21
C ASP A 132 11.45 -15.64 -8.94
N ALA A 133 11.50 -16.04 -7.67
CA ALA A 133 11.71 -17.44 -7.28
C ALA A 133 10.62 -18.38 -7.83
N ALA A 134 9.35 -17.96 -7.80
CA ALA A 134 8.24 -18.74 -8.34
C ALA A 134 8.33 -18.88 -9.88
N SER A 135 8.61 -17.79 -10.59
CA SER A 135 8.68 -17.79 -12.06
C SER A 135 9.81 -18.66 -12.61
N ARG A 136 10.98 -18.68 -11.95
CA ARG A 136 12.11 -19.55 -12.32
C ARG A 136 11.79 -21.04 -12.16
N ARG A 137 11.00 -21.39 -11.15
CA ARG A 137 10.56 -22.77 -10.87
C ARG A 137 9.36 -23.21 -11.69
N SER A 138 8.64 -22.28 -12.31
CA SER A 138 7.45 -22.58 -13.10
C SER A 138 7.81 -23.34 -14.38
N SER A 139 7.04 -24.38 -14.68
CA SER A 139 7.13 -25.17 -15.92
C SER A 139 6.20 -24.67 -17.02
N VAL A 140 5.48 -23.58 -16.79
CA VAL A 140 4.47 -23.02 -17.70
C VAL A 140 4.71 -21.53 -17.91
N ARG A 141 3.98 -20.94 -18.86
CA ARG A 141 4.02 -19.49 -19.07
C ARG A 141 3.68 -18.75 -17.78
N PHE A 142 4.49 -17.76 -17.42
CA PHE A 142 4.31 -17.00 -16.19
C PHE A 142 4.31 -15.49 -16.50
N GLU A 143 3.17 -14.85 -16.30
CA GLU A 143 2.97 -13.42 -16.53
C GLU A 143 2.76 -12.67 -15.21
N VAL A 144 3.37 -11.50 -15.11
CA VAL A 144 3.31 -10.59 -13.96
C VAL A 144 2.67 -9.29 -14.45
N VAL A 145 1.59 -8.87 -13.81
CA VAL A 145 0.72 -7.80 -14.34
C VAL A 145 0.63 -6.63 -13.38
N ASP A 146 0.93 -5.44 -13.87
CA ASP A 146 0.81 -4.19 -13.12
C ASP A 146 -0.65 -3.70 -13.06
N SER A 147 -1.17 -3.63 -11.85
CA SER A 147 -2.52 -3.14 -11.53
C SER A 147 -2.49 -2.14 -10.37
N ASN A 148 -1.33 -1.49 -10.16
CA ASN A 148 -1.05 -0.67 -8.99
C ASN A 148 -1.56 0.77 -9.12
N GLY A 149 -1.40 1.39 -10.29
CA GLY A 149 -1.64 2.82 -10.54
C GLY A 149 -1.92 3.12 -12.01
N LEU A 150 -2.23 4.38 -12.29
CA LEU A 150 -2.63 4.85 -13.61
C LEU A 150 -1.46 4.78 -14.59
N LEU A 151 -0.26 5.19 -14.18
CA LEU A 151 0.93 5.01 -15.02
C LEU A 151 1.51 3.61 -14.79
N PRO A 152 1.70 2.77 -15.84
CA PRO A 152 2.40 1.50 -15.68
C PRO A 152 3.79 1.74 -15.11
N ILE A 153 4.16 1.01 -14.05
CA ILE A 153 5.42 1.20 -13.31
C ILE A 153 6.63 1.15 -14.25
N ARG A 154 6.57 0.31 -15.28
CA ARG A 154 7.66 0.08 -16.26
C ARG A 154 7.63 1.01 -17.47
N SER A 155 6.68 1.94 -17.53
CA SER A 155 6.65 2.98 -18.58
C SER A 155 7.76 4.03 -18.40
N VAL A 156 8.44 4.00 -17.26
CA VAL A 156 9.62 4.80 -16.95
C VAL A 156 10.81 3.88 -16.68
N ASP A 157 12.02 4.40 -16.89
CA ASP A 157 13.28 3.64 -16.83
C ASP A 157 14.13 3.96 -15.60
N ARG A 158 13.64 4.84 -14.72
CA ARG A 158 14.40 5.37 -13.58
C ARG A 158 13.53 5.83 -12.43
N ALA A 159 14.13 5.89 -11.25
CA ALA A 159 13.58 6.63 -10.12
C ALA A 159 13.70 8.15 -10.31
N PHE A 160 12.84 8.93 -9.66
CA PHE A 160 12.82 10.39 -9.76
C PHE A 160 13.24 11.04 -8.44
N PRO A 161 14.11 12.07 -8.47
CA PRO A 161 14.60 12.69 -7.24
C PRO A 161 13.56 13.58 -6.55
N THR A 162 12.51 14.01 -7.27
CA THR A 162 11.46 14.89 -6.74
C THR A 162 10.11 14.60 -7.38
N ALA A 163 9.04 14.93 -6.65
CA ALA A 163 7.67 14.89 -7.19
C ALA A 163 7.47 15.85 -8.38
N PHE A 164 8.22 16.95 -8.46
CA PHE A 164 8.17 17.84 -9.63
C PHE A 164 8.68 17.16 -10.90
N ALA A 165 9.84 16.50 -10.83
CA ALA A 165 10.41 15.79 -11.97
C ALA A 165 9.53 14.61 -12.42
N PHE A 166 8.98 13.86 -11.47
CA PHE A 166 8.03 12.79 -11.77
C PHE A 166 6.75 13.34 -12.39
N ARG A 167 6.15 14.39 -11.82
CA ARG A 167 4.91 14.98 -12.34
C ARG A 167 5.05 15.45 -13.78
N ARG A 168 6.18 16.06 -14.16
CA ARG A 168 6.45 16.43 -15.56
C ARG A 168 6.46 15.21 -16.49
N THR A 169 7.01 14.08 -16.03
CA THR A 169 7.02 12.83 -16.82
C THR A 169 5.63 12.22 -16.88
N LEU A 170 4.92 12.18 -15.76
CA LEU A 170 3.55 11.70 -15.65
C LEU A 170 2.61 12.48 -16.56
N GLN A 171 2.65 13.83 -16.55
CA GLN A 171 1.83 14.67 -17.42
C GLN A 171 2.08 14.44 -18.91
N ARG A 172 3.26 13.93 -19.28
CA ARG A 172 3.61 13.61 -20.67
C ARG A 172 3.14 12.22 -21.08
N LEU A 173 3.20 11.24 -20.18
CA LEU A 173 2.92 9.83 -20.48
C LEU A 173 1.49 9.41 -20.18
N LEU A 174 0.87 10.03 -19.18
CA LEU A 174 -0.44 9.65 -18.68
C LEU A 174 -1.57 9.86 -19.71
N PRO A 175 -1.59 10.88 -20.59
CA PRO A 175 -2.63 11.02 -21.61
C PRO A 175 -2.89 9.73 -22.41
N ASP A 176 -1.82 9.05 -22.83
CA ASP A 176 -1.89 7.79 -23.60
C ASP A 176 -2.45 6.61 -22.78
N GLN A 177 -2.67 6.79 -21.48
CA GLN A 177 -3.11 5.75 -20.55
C GLN A 177 -4.48 6.06 -19.94
N LEU A 178 -5.06 7.25 -20.17
CA LEU A 178 -6.34 7.64 -19.58
C LEU A 178 -7.53 6.92 -20.21
N ASP A 179 -7.38 6.38 -21.42
CA ASP A 179 -8.36 5.50 -22.05
C ASP A 179 -8.17 4.02 -21.64
N GLU A 180 -7.09 3.71 -20.91
CA GLU A 180 -6.71 2.35 -20.53
C GLU A 180 -7.02 2.08 -19.05
N PHE A 181 -8.30 2.11 -18.68
CA PHE A 181 -8.76 1.69 -17.35
C PHE A 181 -9.02 0.18 -17.32
N PRO A 182 -8.77 -0.50 -16.18
CA PRO A 182 -9.14 -1.90 -16.05
C PRO A 182 -10.66 -2.04 -16.07
N LEU A 183 -11.15 -3.16 -16.62
CA LEU A 183 -12.58 -3.46 -16.60
C LEU A 183 -13.10 -3.46 -15.16
N THR A 184 -14.23 -2.78 -14.95
CA THR A 184 -14.92 -2.76 -13.66
C THR A 184 -15.32 -4.17 -13.23
N GLU A 185 -15.77 -5.02 -14.18
CA GLU A 185 -16.11 -6.42 -13.94
C GLU A 185 -15.32 -7.35 -14.88
N PRO A 186 -14.03 -7.64 -14.58
CA PRO A 186 -13.16 -8.48 -15.41
C PRO A 186 -13.70 -9.89 -15.69
N LEU A 187 -14.62 -10.38 -14.86
CA LEU A 187 -15.21 -11.72 -14.95
C LEU A 187 -16.55 -11.77 -15.70
N GLN A 188 -17.10 -10.64 -16.14
CA GLN A 188 -18.42 -10.58 -16.79
C GLN A 188 -18.50 -11.51 -18.01
N ASP A 189 -17.43 -11.52 -18.82
CA ASP A 189 -17.36 -12.28 -20.08
C ASP A 189 -16.51 -13.54 -19.99
N VAL A 190 -16.08 -13.96 -18.80
CA VAL A 190 -15.46 -15.28 -18.62
C VAL A 190 -16.58 -16.31 -18.78
N GLY A 191 -16.97 -16.56 -20.03
CA GLY A 191 -18.10 -17.42 -20.39
C GLY A 191 -17.97 -18.74 -19.67
N ARG A 192 -19.06 -19.28 -19.09
CA ARG A 192 -19.05 -20.41 -18.14
C ARG A 192 -18.22 -21.60 -18.63
N PRO A 193 -16.93 -21.72 -18.28
CA PRO A 193 -16.14 -22.88 -18.66
C PRO A 193 -16.64 -24.06 -17.83
N ARG A 194 -16.29 -25.31 -18.18
CA ARG A 194 -16.47 -26.46 -17.27
C ARG A 194 -15.95 -26.07 -15.88
N ARG A 195 -16.69 -26.36 -14.80
CA ARG A 195 -16.22 -26.11 -13.43
C ARG A 195 -14.80 -26.65 -13.28
N ALA A 196 -13.85 -25.78 -12.91
CA ALA A 196 -12.52 -26.25 -12.52
C ALA A 196 -12.67 -27.24 -11.35
N ALA A 197 -11.79 -28.24 -11.33
CA ALA A 197 -11.61 -29.11 -10.19
C ALA A 197 -10.12 -29.08 -9.82
N LEU A 198 -9.83 -28.84 -8.55
CA LEU A 198 -8.47 -28.95 -8.05
C LEU A 198 -8.15 -30.42 -7.76
N PRO A 199 -6.89 -30.86 -7.92
CA PRO A 199 -6.52 -32.23 -7.56
C PRO A 199 -6.80 -32.51 -6.09
N GLU A 200 -7.43 -33.64 -5.77
CA GLU A 200 -7.80 -34.02 -4.39
C GLU A 200 -6.58 -34.01 -3.45
N ALA A 201 -5.43 -34.50 -3.93
CA ALA A 201 -4.18 -34.49 -3.17
C ALA A 201 -3.72 -33.07 -2.78
N VAL A 202 -3.98 -32.06 -3.63
CA VAL A 202 -3.67 -30.65 -3.33
C VAL A 202 -4.59 -30.15 -2.23
N VAL A 203 -5.91 -30.35 -2.37
CA VAL A 203 -6.90 -29.88 -1.38
C VAL A 203 -6.75 -30.60 -0.04
N LYS A 204 -6.40 -31.89 -0.04
CA LYS A 204 -6.13 -32.65 1.19
C LYS A 204 -4.90 -32.13 1.94
N ARG A 205 -3.85 -31.76 1.20
CA ARG A 205 -2.60 -31.25 1.80
C ARG A 205 -2.70 -29.78 2.21
N TRP A 206 -3.40 -28.97 1.41
CA TRP A 206 -3.63 -27.55 1.63
C TRP A 206 -5.14 -27.28 1.61
N PRO A 207 -5.85 -27.48 2.72
CA PRO A 207 -7.30 -27.32 2.73
C PRO A 207 -7.71 -25.90 2.33
N VAL A 208 -8.83 -25.80 1.60
CA VAL A 208 -9.51 -24.52 1.37
C VAL A 208 -9.89 -23.93 2.73
N ALA A 209 -9.58 -22.66 2.95
CA ALA A 209 -9.84 -22.01 4.23
C ALA A 209 -11.34 -21.82 4.46
N ASN A 210 -11.80 -22.17 5.67
CA ASN A 210 -13.12 -21.76 6.15
C ASN A 210 -13.03 -20.32 6.69
N LEU A 211 -13.40 -19.35 5.85
CA LEU A 211 -13.30 -17.93 6.18
C LEU A 211 -14.34 -17.46 7.20
N ASP A 212 -15.42 -18.21 7.41
CA ASP A 212 -16.51 -17.82 8.32
C ASP A 212 -16.16 -18.11 9.80
N ALA A 213 -15.13 -18.91 10.07
CA ALA A 213 -14.72 -19.35 11.41
C ALA A 213 -13.19 -19.35 11.58
N VAL A 214 -12.54 -18.21 11.29
CA VAL A 214 -11.08 -18.07 11.46
C VAL A 214 -10.73 -17.66 12.89
N ASP A 215 -10.00 -18.53 13.58
CA ASP A 215 -9.38 -18.26 14.88
C ASP A 215 -7.91 -17.82 14.69
N LEU A 216 -7.66 -16.53 14.89
CA LEU A 216 -6.33 -15.93 14.72
C LEU A 216 -5.31 -16.38 15.77
N SER A 217 -5.75 -16.89 16.93
CA SER A 217 -4.84 -17.39 17.98
C SER A 217 -4.05 -18.63 17.54
N ARG A 218 -4.49 -19.29 16.46
CA ARG A 218 -3.83 -20.48 15.89
C ARG A 218 -2.68 -20.16 14.94
N PHE A 219 -2.50 -18.89 14.58
CA PHE A 219 -1.49 -18.45 13.61
C PHE A 219 -0.19 -18.11 14.34
N GLU A 220 0.93 -18.64 13.84
CA GLU A 220 2.28 -18.30 14.29
C GLU A 220 2.68 -16.93 13.71
N LEU A 221 2.21 -15.88 14.36
CA LEU A 221 2.45 -14.48 13.99
C LEU A 221 3.63 -13.93 14.77
N GLU A 222 4.38 -12.99 14.17
CA GLU A 222 5.59 -12.44 14.79
C GLU A 222 5.24 -11.43 15.87
N THR A 223 4.13 -10.68 15.71
CA THR A 223 3.71 -9.67 16.66
C THR A 223 2.27 -9.86 17.10
N GLU A 224 1.99 -9.50 18.35
CA GLU A 224 0.65 -9.54 18.96
C GLU A 224 -0.14 -8.26 18.69
N THR A 225 0.13 -7.57 17.57
CA THR A 225 -0.53 -6.29 17.26
C THR A 225 -2.05 -6.50 17.16
N PRO A 226 -2.87 -5.89 18.03
CA PRO A 226 -4.29 -6.22 18.13
C PRO A 226 -5.09 -5.83 16.88
N VAL A 227 -6.10 -6.64 16.58
CA VAL A 227 -7.11 -6.35 15.57
C VAL A 227 -7.79 -5.01 15.85
N VAL A 228 -8.08 -4.26 14.80
CA VAL A 228 -8.77 -2.97 14.87
C VAL A 228 -10.20 -3.11 14.35
N GLY A 229 -11.09 -2.22 14.76
CA GLY A 229 -12.50 -2.27 14.36
C GLY A 229 -12.77 -1.93 12.88
N THR A 230 -11.78 -1.41 12.15
CA THR A 230 -11.91 -1.10 10.73
C THR A 230 -11.91 -2.39 9.90
N PRO A 231 -13.02 -2.74 9.22
CA PRO A 231 -13.08 -3.95 8.40
C PRO A 231 -12.27 -3.78 7.13
N GLY A 232 -11.63 -4.87 6.69
CA GLY A 232 -11.02 -4.96 5.36
C GLY A 232 -12.04 -5.27 4.25
N GLY A 233 -11.51 -5.54 3.06
CA GLY A 233 -12.28 -5.94 1.88
C GLY A 233 -12.78 -4.81 0.97
N SER A 234 -13.16 -5.20 -0.24
CA SER A 234 -13.62 -4.30 -1.30
C SER A 234 -14.95 -3.63 -0.96
N THR A 235 -15.84 -4.30 -0.22
CA THR A 235 -17.13 -3.73 0.21
C THR A 235 -16.91 -2.55 1.15
N ALA A 236 -16.03 -2.72 2.14
CA ALA A 236 -15.67 -1.64 3.06
C ALA A 236 -14.93 -0.51 2.33
N ALA A 237 -14.00 -0.86 1.42
CA ALA A 237 -13.24 0.11 0.64
C ALA A 237 -14.15 1.01 -0.23
N ASP A 238 -15.15 0.42 -0.87
CA ASP A 238 -16.15 1.12 -1.69
C ASP A 238 -16.99 2.11 -0.84
N GLY A 239 -17.42 1.69 0.35
CA GLY A 239 -18.07 2.59 1.31
C GLY A 239 -17.20 3.79 1.71
N VAL A 240 -15.92 3.54 2.01
CA VAL A 240 -14.94 4.59 2.33
C VAL A 240 -14.69 5.51 1.12
N CYS A 241 -14.63 4.96 -0.09
CA CYS A 241 -14.46 5.74 -1.32
C CYS A 241 -15.65 6.67 -1.56
N ARG A 242 -16.89 6.18 -1.46
CA ARG A 242 -18.09 7.04 -1.58
C ARG A 242 -18.10 8.16 -0.53
N ALA A 243 -17.78 7.84 0.72
CA ALA A 243 -17.70 8.83 1.78
C ALA A 243 -16.61 9.89 1.50
N MET A 244 -15.50 9.50 0.88
CA MET A 244 -14.45 10.41 0.43
C MET A 244 -14.93 11.34 -0.69
N ILE A 245 -15.59 10.81 -1.71
CA ILE A 245 -16.14 11.62 -2.82
C ILE A 245 -17.12 12.66 -2.28
N ALA A 246 -18.00 12.27 -1.34
CA ALA A 246 -18.99 13.19 -0.74
C ALA A 246 -18.36 14.38 0.02
N LYS A 247 -17.10 14.26 0.47
CA LYS A 247 -16.37 15.31 1.20
C LYS A 247 -15.22 15.93 0.39
N LEU A 248 -15.12 15.61 -0.91
CA LEU A 248 -13.98 16.00 -1.74
C LEU A 248 -13.79 17.52 -1.78
N SER A 249 -14.88 18.30 -1.81
CA SER A 249 -14.85 19.77 -1.93
C SER A 249 -14.09 20.49 -0.81
N GLY A 250 -13.94 19.89 0.37
CA GLY A 250 -13.17 20.45 1.49
C GLY A 250 -11.77 19.86 1.64
N TYR A 251 -11.32 19.01 0.71
CA TYR A 251 -10.10 18.22 0.90
C TYR A 251 -8.84 19.09 0.97
N ASP A 252 -8.65 20.03 0.04
CA ASP A 252 -7.44 20.86 -0.02
C ASP A 252 -7.25 21.76 1.20
N GLU A 253 -8.34 22.33 1.72
CA GLU A 253 -8.36 23.16 2.92
C GLU A 253 -8.17 22.36 4.21
N HIS A 254 -8.87 21.22 4.35
CA HIS A 254 -8.99 20.52 5.62
C HIS A 254 -8.11 19.27 5.78
N ARG A 255 -7.45 18.75 4.74
CA ARG A 255 -6.64 17.51 4.82
C ARG A 255 -5.48 17.53 5.83
N ASN A 256 -5.08 18.71 6.30
CA ASN A 256 -4.05 18.86 7.31
C ASN A 256 -4.60 18.93 8.74
N GLN A 257 -5.91 19.10 8.91
CA GLN A 257 -6.60 19.25 10.20
C GLN A 257 -7.04 17.87 10.72
N PRO A 258 -6.40 17.32 11.78
CA PRO A 258 -6.69 15.98 12.27
C PRO A 258 -8.13 15.79 12.75
N GLU A 259 -8.75 16.84 13.27
CA GLU A 259 -10.12 16.87 13.78
C GLU A 259 -11.18 16.91 12.68
N ALA A 260 -10.83 17.43 11.49
CA ALA A 260 -11.77 17.59 10.38
C ALA A 260 -12.08 16.26 9.66
N GLN A 261 -11.33 15.19 9.94
CA GLN A 261 -11.45 13.87 9.30
C GLN A 261 -11.52 13.96 7.75
N ALA A 262 -10.89 14.96 7.15
CA ALA A 262 -11.02 15.28 5.73
C ALA A 262 -10.19 14.35 4.82
N THR A 263 -9.23 13.61 5.37
CA THR A 263 -8.46 12.60 4.61
C THR A 263 -9.35 11.44 4.15
N SER A 264 -8.96 10.74 3.09
CA SER A 264 -9.80 9.69 2.50
C SER A 264 -10.02 8.46 3.38
N GLY A 265 -9.05 8.10 4.22
CA GLY A 265 -9.05 6.79 4.90
C GLY A 265 -8.80 5.60 3.95
N LEU A 266 -8.45 5.84 2.69
CA LEU A 266 -8.30 4.79 1.68
C LEU A 266 -6.94 4.05 1.73
N SER A 267 -5.95 4.53 2.48
CA SER A 267 -4.60 3.97 2.42
C SER A 267 -4.51 2.49 2.83
N PRO A 268 -5.24 1.97 3.84
CA PRO A 268 -5.25 0.53 4.13
C PRO A 268 -5.79 -0.31 2.96
N TYR A 269 -6.87 0.16 2.32
CA TYR A 269 -7.53 -0.53 1.22
C TYR A 269 -6.71 -0.50 -0.07
N LEU A 270 -6.07 0.65 -0.37
CA LEU A 270 -5.14 0.79 -1.49
C LEU A 270 -3.86 -0.04 -1.28
N HIS A 271 -3.42 -0.21 -0.02
CA HIS A 271 -2.25 -1.01 0.32
C HIS A 271 -2.48 -2.50 0.05
N PHE A 272 -3.59 -3.05 0.58
CA PHE A 272 -3.94 -4.46 0.40
C PHE A 272 -4.66 -4.75 -0.93
N GLY A 273 -4.85 -3.72 -1.77
CA GLY A 273 -5.46 -3.85 -3.09
C GLY A 273 -6.94 -4.19 -3.07
N HIS A 274 -7.65 -3.86 -1.99
CA HIS A 274 -9.11 -4.00 -1.87
C HIS A 274 -9.88 -2.99 -2.74
N ILE A 275 -9.23 -1.90 -3.16
CA ILE A 275 -9.74 -0.94 -4.14
C ILE A 275 -8.62 -0.50 -5.08
N SER A 276 -8.94 -0.28 -6.35
CA SER A 276 -8.00 0.20 -7.36
C SER A 276 -7.79 1.71 -7.25
N ALA A 277 -6.58 2.19 -7.53
CA ALA A 277 -6.35 3.62 -7.76
C ALA A 277 -7.19 4.14 -8.96
N HIS A 278 -7.41 3.29 -9.98
CA HIS A 278 -8.28 3.62 -11.11
C HIS A 278 -9.74 3.81 -10.68
N GLU A 279 -10.25 3.03 -9.74
CA GLU A 279 -11.63 3.18 -9.25
C GLU A 279 -11.79 4.52 -8.53
N VAL A 280 -10.83 4.86 -7.67
CA VAL A 280 -10.87 6.12 -6.92
C VAL A 280 -10.73 7.32 -7.86
N VAL A 281 -9.79 7.28 -8.80
CA VAL A 281 -9.62 8.37 -9.77
C VAL A 281 -10.82 8.47 -10.70
N GLY A 282 -11.31 7.35 -11.24
CA GLY A 282 -12.50 7.31 -12.08
C GLY A 282 -13.72 7.94 -11.40
N ALA A 283 -13.95 7.62 -10.13
CA ALA A 283 -15.03 8.21 -9.35
C ALA A 283 -14.87 9.74 -9.16
N ILE A 284 -13.65 10.24 -9.00
CA ILE A 284 -13.37 11.68 -8.94
C ILE A 284 -13.67 12.32 -10.30
N LEU A 285 -13.12 11.78 -11.39
CA LEU A 285 -13.32 12.28 -12.75
C LEU A 285 -14.81 12.33 -13.11
N GLU A 286 -15.55 11.27 -12.78
CA GLU A 286 -17.01 11.20 -12.98
C GLU A 286 -17.74 12.27 -12.15
N SER A 287 -17.42 12.41 -10.86
CA SER A 287 -18.06 13.41 -9.99
C SER A 287 -17.83 14.87 -10.43
N GLU A 288 -16.74 15.13 -11.15
CA GLU A 288 -16.35 16.45 -11.65
C GLU A 288 -16.76 16.67 -13.12
N GLY A 289 -17.48 15.70 -13.72
CA GLY A 289 -17.90 15.73 -15.12
C GLY A 289 -16.72 15.93 -16.08
N TRP A 290 -15.60 15.27 -15.79
CA TRP A 290 -14.34 15.47 -16.48
C TRP A 290 -14.25 14.67 -17.77
N THR A 291 -13.56 15.25 -18.75
CA THR A 291 -13.27 14.64 -20.05
C THR A 291 -11.80 14.92 -20.43
N PRO A 292 -11.15 14.03 -21.22
CA PRO A 292 -9.73 14.17 -21.57
C PRO A 292 -9.33 15.48 -22.28
N ASP A 293 -10.25 16.15 -22.97
CA ASP A 293 -10.02 17.45 -23.61
C ASP A 293 -9.77 18.60 -22.61
N ARG A 294 -10.07 18.40 -21.32
CA ARG A 294 -9.75 19.37 -20.26
C ARG A 294 -8.27 19.39 -19.86
N LEU A 295 -7.47 18.45 -20.33
CA LEU A 295 -6.05 18.41 -19.99
C LEU A 295 -5.33 19.68 -20.46
N GLY A 296 -4.55 20.27 -19.56
CA GLY A 296 -3.74 21.44 -19.86
C GLY A 296 -2.66 21.12 -20.91
N PRO A 297 -2.39 22.04 -21.86
CA PRO A 297 -1.48 21.78 -22.98
C PRO A 297 0.00 21.69 -22.60
N ALA A 298 0.36 22.10 -21.37
CA ALA A 298 1.74 22.20 -20.93
C ALA A 298 2.09 21.18 -19.82
N THR A 299 3.09 20.34 -20.09
CA THR A 299 3.67 19.40 -19.12
C THR A 299 4.68 20.09 -18.20
N SER A 300 4.19 21.06 -17.43
CA SER A 300 5.01 21.97 -16.63
C SER A 300 5.46 21.41 -15.27
N GLY A 301 4.96 20.23 -14.87
CA GLY A 301 5.20 19.66 -13.55
C GLY A 301 4.50 20.41 -12.40
N LYS A 302 3.59 21.35 -12.72
CA LYS A 302 2.73 22.03 -11.74
C LYS A 302 1.72 21.08 -11.12
N ARG A 303 1.44 21.29 -9.83
CA ARG A 303 0.50 20.48 -9.03
C ARG A 303 -0.95 20.67 -9.45
N SER A 304 -1.26 21.81 -10.08
CA SER A 304 -2.60 22.17 -10.49
C SER A 304 -2.65 22.79 -11.89
N GLY A 305 -3.84 22.77 -12.49
CA GLY A 305 -4.19 23.29 -13.79
C GLY A 305 -3.94 22.33 -14.96
N TRP A 306 -3.28 21.18 -14.72
CA TRP A 306 -3.05 20.21 -15.79
C TRP A 306 -4.24 19.26 -15.98
N TRP A 307 -4.94 18.89 -14.90
CA TRP A 307 -6.12 18.04 -15.06
C TRP A 307 -7.32 18.87 -15.53
N GLY A 308 -7.39 20.16 -15.19
CA GLY A 308 -8.56 20.97 -15.51
C GLY A 308 -9.77 20.62 -14.64
N LEU A 309 -9.49 20.27 -13.37
CA LEU A 309 -10.46 19.90 -12.34
C LEU A 309 -10.53 20.97 -11.24
N SER A 310 -11.46 20.82 -10.29
CA SER A 310 -11.49 21.64 -9.09
C SER A 310 -10.19 21.56 -8.28
N GLY A 311 -9.87 22.62 -7.53
CA GLY A 311 -8.71 22.67 -6.63
C GLY A 311 -8.62 21.48 -5.65
N PRO A 312 -9.74 21.12 -4.96
CA PRO A 312 -9.75 19.96 -4.07
C PRO A 312 -9.49 18.63 -4.80
N ALA A 313 -10.07 18.44 -6.00
CA ALA A 313 -9.83 17.25 -6.81
C ALA A 313 -8.36 17.14 -7.25
N GLU A 314 -7.76 18.20 -7.79
CA GLU A 314 -6.35 18.18 -8.20
C GLU A 314 -5.41 18.00 -7.00
N ALA A 315 -5.74 18.58 -5.84
CA ALA A 315 -4.98 18.35 -4.61
C ALA A 315 -5.02 16.88 -4.19
N PHE A 316 -6.15 16.20 -4.37
CA PHE A 316 -6.28 14.77 -4.11
C PHE A 316 -5.52 13.93 -5.15
N LEU A 317 -5.67 14.23 -6.44
CA LEU A 317 -4.96 13.55 -7.53
C LEU A 317 -3.44 13.68 -7.42
N ASP A 318 -2.92 14.80 -6.90
CA ASP A 318 -1.49 14.92 -6.59
C ASP A 318 -1.06 13.87 -5.56
N GLN A 319 -1.90 13.54 -4.57
CA GLN A 319 -1.59 12.51 -3.58
C GLN A 319 -1.71 11.08 -4.14
N ILE A 320 -2.88 10.72 -4.71
CA ILE A 320 -3.16 9.33 -5.11
C ILE A 320 -2.47 8.93 -6.42
N VAL A 321 -2.16 9.89 -7.29
CA VAL A 321 -1.45 9.63 -8.55
C VAL A 321 0.02 10.01 -8.41
N THR A 322 0.35 11.30 -8.17
CA THR A 322 1.76 11.74 -8.21
C THR A 322 2.59 11.19 -7.05
N TRP A 323 2.21 11.46 -5.80
CA TRP A 323 3.01 11.05 -4.64
C TRP A 323 3.02 9.54 -4.44
N ARG A 324 1.87 8.89 -4.62
CA ARG A 324 1.77 7.45 -4.52
C ARG A 324 2.62 6.76 -5.59
N GLU A 325 2.43 7.08 -6.87
CA GLU A 325 3.14 6.37 -7.94
C GLU A 325 4.63 6.69 -7.97
N LEU A 326 5.06 7.86 -7.51
CA LEU A 326 6.49 8.17 -7.28
C LEU A 326 7.15 7.14 -6.36
N GLY A 327 6.45 6.72 -5.29
CA GLY A 327 6.95 5.70 -4.39
C GLY A 327 7.05 4.34 -5.05
N TYR A 328 6.04 3.95 -5.83
CA TYR A 328 6.02 2.68 -6.56
C TYR A 328 7.13 2.60 -7.60
N VAL A 329 7.28 3.64 -8.42
CA VAL A 329 8.36 3.78 -9.40
C VAL A 329 9.73 3.70 -8.71
N THR A 330 9.94 4.42 -7.61
CA THR A 330 11.23 4.37 -6.91
C THR A 330 11.55 2.98 -6.40
N CYS A 331 10.60 2.27 -5.79
CA CYS A 331 10.84 0.91 -5.32
C CYS A 331 11.07 -0.09 -6.47
N ALA A 332 10.54 0.18 -7.66
CA ALA A 332 10.73 -0.68 -8.83
C ALA A 332 12.11 -0.50 -9.48
N HIS A 333 12.80 0.62 -9.24
CA HIS A 333 14.05 0.98 -9.89
C HIS A 333 15.26 1.05 -8.97
N THR A 334 15.09 1.00 -7.64
CA THR A 334 16.20 0.96 -6.69
C THR A 334 16.03 -0.18 -5.69
N ASP A 335 17.11 -0.86 -5.29
CA ASP A 335 17.04 -1.96 -4.31
C ASP A 335 17.22 -1.47 -2.86
N ASP A 336 17.68 -0.23 -2.70
CA ASP A 336 18.01 0.42 -1.44
C ASP A 336 16.90 1.33 -0.91
N TYR A 337 15.70 1.33 -1.52
CA TYR A 337 14.58 2.19 -1.14
C TYR A 337 14.23 2.12 0.36
N ALA A 338 14.46 0.95 0.97
CA ALA A 338 14.20 0.63 2.39
C ALA A 338 15.47 0.62 3.26
N ARG A 339 16.51 1.34 2.87
CA ARG A 339 17.75 1.51 3.64
C ARG A 339 18.07 3.00 3.80
N TYR A 340 18.69 3.35 4.93
CA TYR A 340 19.21 4.70 5.16
C TYR A 340 20.19 5.13 4.04
N ASP A 341 20.99 4.20 3.52
CA ASP A 341 21.97 4.49 2.47
C ASP A 341 21.33 4.88 1.12
N GLY A 342 20.06 4.51 0.89
CA GLY A 342 19.28 4.94 -0.27
C GLY A 342 18.70 6.36 -0.15
N LEU A 343 19.09 7.13 0.87
CA LEU A 343 18.76 8.55 0.96
C LEU A 343 19.62 9.38 0.01
N PRO A 344 19.11 10.54 -0.47
CA PRO A 344 19.90 11.47 -1.28
C PRO A 344 21.21 11.84 -0.60
N GLU A 345 22.28 11.99 -1.38
CA GLU A 345 23.62 12.32 -0.88
C GLU A 345 23.63 13.55 0.01
N TRP A 346 23.03 14.66 -0.43
CA TRP A 346 22.95 15.91 0.36
C TRP A 346 22.33 15.71 1.74
N ALA A 347 21.37 14.78 1.86
CA ALA A 347 20.69 14.50 3.11
C ALA A 347 21.58 13.65 4.02
N ARG A 348 22.29 12.65 3.47
CA ARG A 348 23.27 11.86 4.23
C ARG A 348 24.43 12.71 4.72
N GLU A 349 24.95 13.62 3.90
CA GLU A 349 26.03 14.53 4.26
C GLU A 349 25.65 15.43 5.43
N THR A 350 24.51 16.14 5.34
CA THR A 350 24.09 17.06 6.40
C THR A 350 23.75 16.30 7.69
N LEU A 351 23.13 15.12 7.60
CA LEU A 351 22.85 14.28 8.76
C LEU A 351 24.14 13.74 9.41
N SER A 352 25.17 13.44 8.61
CA SER A 352 26.47 13.01 9.11
C SER A 352 27.23 14.14 9.80
N GLN A 353 27.17 15.36 9.26
CA GLN A 353 27.81 16.54 9.87
C GLN A 353 27.24 16.86 11.25
N HIS A 354 25.94 16.58 11.46
CA HIS A 354 25.24 16.74 12.73
C HIS A 354 25.16 15.42 13.52
N GLY A 355 26.00 14.44 13.19
CA GLY A 355 26.04 13.11 13.78
C GLY A 355 26.40 13.11 15.26
N ASP A 356 27.17 14.10 15.74
CA ASP A 356 27.67 14.17 17.11
C ASP A 356 26.92 15.19 17.99
N ASP A 357 25.92 15.89 17.44
CA ASP A 357 25.14 16.88 18.20
C ASP A 357 24.46 16.24 19.42
N PRO A 358 24.41 16.90 20.60
CA PRO A 358 23.72 16.34 21.75
C PRO A 358 22.21 16.14 21.50
N ARG A 359 21.67 14.95 21.85
CA ARG A 359 20.22 14.66 21.80
C ARG A 359 19.67 14.61 23.21
N VAL A 360 18.94 15.66 23.59
CA VAL A 360 18.31 15.78 24.91
C VAL A 360 16.85 16.23 24.73
N PRO A 361 15.86 15.40 25.16
CA PRO A 361 16.01 14.02 25.60
C PRO A 361 16.34 13.05 24.44
N ARG A 362 16.88 11.89 24.78
CA ARG A 362 17.01 10.72 23.90
C ARG A 362 16.06 9.63 24.41
N TYR A 363 15.32 8.98 23.51
CA TYR A 363 14.43 7.87 23.85
C TYR A 363 14.91 6.58 23.20
N SER A 364 14.71 5.46 23.90
CA SER A 364 14.84 4.12 23.34
C SER A 364 13.70 3.83 22.34
N PRO A 365 13.92 2.90 21.38
CA PRO A 365 12.85 2.39 20.53
C PRO A 365 11.63 1.91 21.31
N GLU A 366 11.85 1.30 22.48
CA GLU A 366 10.81 0.76 23.36
C GLU A 366 9.98 1.85 24.05
N GLU A 367 10.61 2.96 24.47
CA GLU A 367 9.89 4.12 25.00
C GLU A 367 9.05 4.80 23.90
N MET A 368 9.63 4.98 22.71
CA MET A 368 8.90 5.48 21.55
C MET A 368 7.74 4.56 21.19
N GLU A 369 7.95 3.25 21.13
CA GLU A 369 6.89 2.27 20.86
C GLU A 369 5.72 2.40 21.83
N ARG A 370 6.00 2.59 23.13
CA ARG A 370 4.98 2.69 24.18
C ARG A 370 4.34 4.07 24.31
N SER A 371 4.70 5.03 23.47
CA SER A 371 4.26 6.42 23.57
C SER A 371 4.71 7.08 24.88
N ALA A 372 5.90 6.74 25.37
CA ALA A 372 6.45 7.20 26.65
C ALA A 372 7.47 8.34 26.44
N THR A 373 7.03 9.43 25.83
CA THR A 373 7.87 10.63 25.65
C THR A 373 7.31 11.83 26.40
N HIS A 374 8.09 12.89 26.54
CA HIS A 374 7.63 14.15 27.14
C HIS A 374 6.63 14.92 26.26
N ASP A 375 6.44 14.51 25.01
CA ASP A 375 5.70 15.27 24.01
C ASP A 375 4.29 14.66 23.82
N PRO A 376 3.23 15.30 24.37
CA PRO A 376 1.89 14.73 24.34
C PRO A 376 1.31 14.63 22.92
N ILE A 377 1.72 15.51 22.00
CA ILE A 377 1.27 15.46 20.60
C ILE A 377 1.89 14.24 19.90
N TRP A 378 3.16 13.97 20.18
CA TRP A 378 3.83 12.78 19.65
C TRP A 378 3.25 11.49 20.23
N ASN A 379 3.04 11.44 21.55
CA ASN A 379 2.44 10.28 22.22
C ASN A 379 1.04 9.99 21.67
N ALA A 380 0.22 11.03 21.45
CA ALA A 380 -1.10 10.89 20.83
C ALA A 380 -1.02 10.35 19.40
N ALA A 381 -0.08 10.83 18.59
CA ALA A 381 0.14 10.35 17.23
C ALA A 381 0.56 8.86 17.19
N GLN A 382 1.47 8.46 18.07
CA GLN A 382 1.88 7.07 18.23
C GLN A 382 0.73 6.20 18.76
N ASN A 383 -0.08 6.71 19.70
CA ASN A 383 -1.27 6.01 20.21
C ASN A 383 -2.31 5.80 19.11
N GLN A 384 -2.55 6.77 18.23
CA GLN A 384 -3.43 6.56 17.08
C GLN A 384 -2.92 5.41 16.20
N LEU A 385 -1.62 5.42 15.86
CA LEU A 385 -1.00 4.36 15.07
C LEU A 385 -1.17 2.98 15.73
N ARG A 386 -0.93 2.90 17.05
CA ARG A 386 -1.06 1.65 17.81
C ARG A 386 -2.50 1.19 17.95
N ARG A 387 -3.46 2.08 18.21
CA ARG A 387 -4.85 1.72 18.48
C ARG A 387 -5.66 1.47 17.22
N GLU A 388 -5.42 2.24 16.16
CA GLU A 388 -6.24 2.22 14.94
C GLU A 388 -5.52 1.63 13.73
N GLY A 389 -4.20 1.45 13.81
CA GLY A 389 -3.40 0.99 12.67
C GLY A 389 -3.31 2.02 11.55
N THR A 390 -3.64 3.28 11.83
CA THR A 390 -3.45 4.42 10.92
C THR A 390 -2.98 5.63 11.73
N ILE A 391 -2.35 6.59 11.07
CA ILE A 391 -1.87 7.83 11.68
C ILE A 391 -2.15 8.97 10.73
N HIS A 392 -2.67 10.09 11.25
CA HIS A 392 -2.97 11.25 10.44
C HIS A 392 -1.71 11.76 9.71
N ASN A 393 -1.80 12.03 8.40
CA ASN A 393 -0.61 12.27 7.56
C ASN A 393 0.27 13.44 8.05
N TYR A 394 -0.32 14.55 8.48
CA TYR A 394 0.45 15.66 9.04
C TYR A 394 1.22 15.25 10.29
N LEU A 395 0.58 14.46 11.15
CA LEU A 395 1.18 13.97 12.38
C LEU A 395 2.20 12.86 12.10
N ARG A 396 2.06 12.08 11.03
CA ARG A 396 3.08 11.12 10.57
C ARG A 396 4.40 11.81 10.22
N MET A 397 4.32 12.99 9.59
CA MET A 397 5.50 13.81 9.30
C MET A 397 6.15 14.30 10.59
N LEU A 398 5.37 14.90 11.51
CA LEU A 398 5.88 15.34 12.82
C LEU A 398 6.49 14.17 13.60
N TRP A 399 5.76 13.05 13.66
CA TRP A 399 6.15 11.81 14.32
C TRP A 399 7.54 11.35 13.89
N GLY A 400 7.79 11.29 12.59
CA GLY A 400 9.10 10.90 12.07
C GLY A 400 10.19 11.92 12.36
N LYS A 401 9.89 13.23 12.25
CA LYS A 401 10.87 14.29 12.55
C LYS A 401 11.31 14.24 14.01
N LYS A 402 10.39 13.90 14.91
CA LYS A 402 10.68 13.72 16.33
C LYS A 402 11.48 12.45 16.62
N ILE A 403 11.21 11.35 15.92
CA ILE A 403 12.07 10.15 16.00
C ILE A 403 13.50 10.49 15.57
N LEU A 404 13.70 11.25 14.49
CA LEU A 404 15.03 11.76 14.12
C LEU A 404 15.67 12.60 15.24
N GLN A 405 14.90 13.48 15.87
CA GLN A 405 15.39 14.35 16.95
C GLN A 405 15.88 13.57 18.17
N TRP A 406 15.20 12.47 18.52
CA TRP A 406 15.37 11.78 19.80
C TRP A 406 16.12 10.45 19.70
N SER A 407 16.45 9.98 18.50
CA SER A 407 17.27 8.79 18.31
C SER A 407 18.75 9.11 18.48
N GLY A 408 19.58 8.11 18.80
CA GLY A 408 21.03 8.29 18.93
C GLY A 408 21.74 8.55 17.61
N SER A 409 21.15 8.12 16.49
CA SER A 409 21.65 8.45 15.15
C SER A 409 20.54 8.54 14.11
N PRO A 410 20.77 9.18 12.96
CA PRO A 410 19.83 9.19 11.84
C PRO A 410 19.53 7.80 11.27
N ARG A 411 20.48 6.86 11.36
CA ARG A 411 20.29 5.46 10.93
C ARG A 411 19.38 4.70 11.89
N GLU A 412 19.61 4.83 13.19
CA GLU A 412 18.71 4.31 14.22
C GLU A 412 17.29 4.90 14.06
N ALA A 413 17.17 6.21 13.82
CA ALA A 413 15.89 6.85 13.56
C ALA A 413 15.16 6.24 12.35
N PHE A 414 15.87 5.96 11.26
CA PHE A 414 15.31 5.29 10.09
C PHE A 414 14.78 3.90 10.45
N ASP A 415 15.57 3.10 11.17
CA ASP A 415 15.21 1.74 11.55
C ASP A 415 14.01 1.72 12.50
N VAL A 416 13.96 2.62 13.48
CA VAL A 416 12.81 2.81 14.39
C VAL A 416 11.56 3.20 13.61
N MET A 417 11.67 4.17 12.69
CA MET A 417 10.54 4.58 11.85
C MET A 417 10.01 3.42 11.00
N VAL A 418 10.89 2.64 10.37
CA VAL A 418 10.50 1.47 9.57
C VAL A 418 9.83 0.42 10.43
N ASP A 419 10.39 0.10 11.60
CA ASP A 419 9.86 -0.94 12.47
C ASP A 419 8.47 -0.57 13.01
N LEU A 420 8.33 0.62 13.63
CA LEU A 420 7.04 1.06 14.18
C LEU A 420 5.97 1.21 13.10
N ASN A 421 6.33 1.81 11.97
CA ASN A 421 5.38 1.99 10.87
C ASN A 421 4.88 0.64 10.36
N ASN A 422 5.78 -0.32 10.14
CA ASN A 422 5.42 -1.59 9.53
C ASN A 422 4.78 -2.58 10.51
N ARG A 423 5.07 -2.47 11.81
CA ARG A 423 4.43 -3.25 12.89
C ARG A 423 2.97 -2.87 13.10
N TYR A 424 2.66 -1.57 13.05
CA TYR A 424 1.35 -1.06 13.47
C TYR A 424 0.46 -0.61 12.33
N ALA A 425 1.00 -0.01 11.26
CA ALA A 425 0.18 0.57 10.21
C ALA A 425 -0.43 -0.51 9.31
N LEU A 426 -1.75 -0.46 9.11
CA LEU A 426 -2.44 -1.24 8.09
C LEU A 426 -1.89 -0.92 6.69
N ASP A 427 -1.44 0.32 6.46
CA ASP A 427 -0.83 0.78 5.20
C ASP A 427 0.71 0.69 5.18
N GLY A 428 1.31 0.01 6.16
CA GLY A 428 2.77 -0.20 6.27
C GLY A 428 3.31 -1.20 5.24
N ARG A 429 4.64 -1.35 5.14
CA ARG A 429 5.35 -2.24 4.17
C ARG A 429 5.01 -1.94 2.71
N ASN A 430 4.69 -0.68 2.43
CA ASN A 430 4.28 -0.21 1.11
C ASN A 430 5.34 0.74 0.53
N PRO A 431 5.41 0.92 -0.81
CA PRO A 431 6.29 1.92 -1.40
C PRO A 431 6.09 3.33 -0.83
N ASN A 432 4.86 3.67 -0.45
CA ASN A 432 4.52 4.94 0.19
C ASN A 432 5.06 5.06 1.61
N SER A 433 5.14 3.96 2.36
CA SER A 433 5.73 3.95 3.71
C SER A 433 7.22 4.33 3.64
N TYR A 434 8.00 3.65 2.79
CA TYR A 434 9.41 3.93 2.62
C TYR A 434 9.68 5.31 2.01
N SER A 435 8.79 5.78 1.14
CA SER A 435 8.83 7.14 0.59
C SER A 435 8.59 8.20 1.68
N GLY A 436 7.58 8.02 2.53
CA GLY A 436 7.29 8.93 3.64
C GLY A 436 8.40 8.96 4.70
N ILE A 437 8.91 7.80 5.09
CA ILE A 437 10.05 7.70 6.02
C ILE A 437 11.31 8.32 5.40
N GLY A 438 11.59 8.03 4.13
CA GLY A 438 12.69 8.68 3.40
C GLY A 438 12.52 10.20 3.35
N TRP A 439 11.31 10.71 3.17
CA TRP A 439 11.01 12.14 3.14
C TRP A 439 11.28 12.82 4.48
N VAL A 440 11.00 12.13 5.59
CA VAL A 440 11.37 12.62 6.93
C VAL A 440 12.88 12.88 7.02
N LEU A 441 13.69 12.13 6.28
CA LEU A 441 15.14 12.28 6.22
C LEU A 441 15.63 12.95 4.93
N GLY A 442 14.77 13.64 4.17
CA GLY A 442 15.17 14.49 3.04
C GLY A 442 14.90 13.95 1.63
N ARG A 443 14.44 12.70 1.47
CA ARG A 443 14.04 12.18 0.15
C ARG A 443 12.89 13.02 -0.45
N TYR A 444 13.00 13.37 -1.72
CA TYR A 444 12.03 14.21 -2.46
C TYR A 444 11.83 15.64 -1.94
N ASP A 445 12.58 16.06 -0.93
CA ASP A 445 12.60 17.44 -0.43
C ASP A 445 13.89 18.13 -0.89
N ARG A 446 13.98 19.42 -0.61
CA ARG A 446 15.17 20.24 -0.79
C ARG A 446 15.85 20.51 0.55
N PRO A 447 17.11 20.97 0.56
CA PRO A 447 17.73 21.55 1.75
C PRO A 447 16.95 22.76 2.29
N TRP A 448 16.83 22.86 3.61
CA TRP A 448 16.20 23.97 4.33
C TRP A 448 17.23 24.77 5.12
N GLY A 449 17.05 26.09 5.14
CA GLY A 449 17.80 27.02 6.00
C GLY A 449 16.88 27.67 7.05
N PRO A 450 17.43 28.16 8.18
CA PRO A 450 18.82 27.95 8.62
C PRO A 450 19.09 26.49 9.01
N GLU A 451 20.37 26.09 8.99
CA GLU A 451 20.79 24.81 9.53
C GLU A 451 20.53 24.74 11.04
N ARG A 452 20.18 23.55 11.54
CA ARG A 452 19.81 23.34 12.94
C ARG A 452 20.57 22.15 13.52
N PRO A 453 20.91 22.17 14.82
CA PRO A 453 21.43 20.98 15.47
C PRO A 453 20.55 19.75 15.22
N ILE A 454 21.17 18.58 15.08
CA ILE A 454 20.60 17.27 14.76
C ILE A 454 20.05 17.17 13.33
N PHE A 455 19.33 18.19 12.86
CA PHE A 455 18.64 18.17 11.58
C PHE A 455 19.51 18.62 10.40
N GLY A 456 20.53 19.44 10.64
CA GLY A 456 21.24 20.17 9.60
C GLY A 456 20.27 20.87 8.66
N LYS A 457 20.30 20.50 7.38
CA LYS A 457 19.43 21.04 6.32
C LYS A 457 18.13 20.27 6.11
N ILE A 458 17.80 19.28 6.94
CA ILE A 458 16.52 18.59 6.87
C ILE A 458 15.39 19.54 7.30
N ARG A 459 14.24 19.48 6.60
CA ARG A 459 13.06 20.25 6.99
C ARG A 459 12.71 20.00 8.45
N TYR A 460 12.71 21.07 9.24
CA TYR A 460 12.41 21.04 10.65
C TYR A 460 10.89 21.14 10.93
N MET A 461 10.40 20.36 11.90
CA MET A 461 9.03 20.43 12.41
C MET A 461 9.04 20.27 13.94
N THR A 462 8.24 21.06 14.63
CA THR A 462 8.08 20.98 16.10
C THR A 462 6.62 20.80 16.48
N SER A 463 6.41 20.20 17.64
CA SER A 463 5.07 20.03 18.22
C SER A 463 4.47 21.37 18.62
N GLU A 464 5.30 22.31 19.11
CA GLU A 464 4.87 23.69 19.37
C GLU A 464 4.32 24.39 18.11
N ASN A 465 5.04 24.36 16.99
CA ASN A 465 4.54 24.95 15.74
C ASN A 465 3.33 24.20 15.20
N THR A 466 3.25 22.89 15.45
CA THR A 466 2.09 22.07 15.07
C THR A 466 0.86 22.47 15.88
N ALA A 467 0.99 22.66 17.20
CA ALA A 467 -0.07 23.11 18.10
C ALA A 467 -0.61 24.50 17.74
N ARG A 468 0.26 25.41 17.27
CA ARG A 468 -0.18 26.73 16.78
C ARG A 468 -0.94 26.67 15.45
N LYS A 469 -0.68 25.65 14.63
CA LYS A 469 -1.20 25.54 13.26
C LYS A 469 -2.48 24.69 13.17
N LEU A 470 -2.61 23.68 14.03
CA LEU A 470 -3.67 22.68 13.97
C LEU A 470 -4.51 22.74 15.25
N ARG A 471 -5.81 22.43 15.14
CA ARG A 471 -6.68 22.31 16.30
C ARG A 471 -6.55 20.91 16.90
N LEU A 472 -5.70 20.77 17.91
CA LEU A 472 -5.32 19.46 18.44
C LEU A 472 -6.14 19.00 19.64
N ASP A 473 -6.93 19.86 20.30
CA ASP A 473 -7.63 19.47 21.54
C ASP A 473 -8.50 18.21 21.37
N PRO A 474 -9.36 18.08 20.32
CA PRO A 474 -10.15 16.86 20.14
C PRO A 474 -9.29 15.63 19.82
N TYR A 475 -8.13 15.85 19.18
CA TYR A 475 -7.18 14.79 18.86
C TYR A 475 -6.45 14.28 20.11
N LEU A 476 -6.03 15.21 20.98
CA LEU A 476 -5.38 14.92 22.25
C LEU A 476 -6.35 14.28 23.26
N GLU A 477 -7.61 14.70 23.29
CA GLU A 477 -8.64 14.05 24.10
C GLU A 477 -8.84 12.59 23.69
N ARG A 478 -8.85 12.31 22.38
CA ARG A 478 -9.09 10.96 21.86
C ARG A 478 -7.88 10.03 21.98
N TYR A 479 -6.67 10.53 21.74
CA TYR A 479 -5.46 9.70 21.63
C TYR A 479 -4.37 10.00 22.67
N GLY A 480 -4.52 11.05 23.47
CA GLY A 480 -3.64 11.34 24.58
C GLY A 480 -3.64 10.24 25.63
N GLU A 481 -2.83 10.44 26.66
CA GLU A 481 -2.81 9.57 27.83
C GLU A 481 -4.13 9.74 28.59
N SER A 482 -4.76 8.61 28.98
CA SER A 482 -5.81 8.68 29.98
C SER A 482 -5.14 9.11 31.28
N THR A 483 -5.44 10.30 31.77
CA THR A 483 -5.16 10.71 33.14
C THR A 483 -6.00 9.83 34.07
N THR A 484 -5.53 8.61 34.30
CA THR A 484 -5.93 7.79 35.44
C THR A 484 -4.69 7.58 36.31
N GLU A 485 -4.09 8.69 36.73
CA GLU A 485 -3.47 8.72 38.05
C GLU A 485 -4.61 8.90 39.06
N GLU A 486 -5.27 7.80 39.42
CA GLU A 486 -5.78 7.70 40.78
C GLU A 486 -4.53 7.72 41.67
N GLN A 487 -4.26 8.90 42.21
CA GLN A 487 -3.44 9.03 43.39
C GLN A 487 -3.96 8.01 44.40
N GLY A 488 -3.14 7.00 44.66
CA GLY A 488 -3.22 6.23 45.88
C GLY A 488 -3.05 7.22 47.03
N THR A 489 -4.17 7.75 47.50
CA THR A 489 -4.24 8.48 48.76
C THR A 489 -4.00 7.44 49.83
N LEU A 490 -2.77 7.43 50.34
CA LEU A 490 -2.44 7.00 51.69
C LEU A 490 -3.50 7.56 52.64
N PHE A 491 -4.36 6.70 53.20
CA PHE A 491 -4.61 6.51 54.64
C PHE A 491 -5.57 5.34 54.85
#